data_AF-A0A1A5NUZ9-F1
#
_entry.id   AF-A0A1A5NUZ9-F1
#
_cell.length_a   1.000
_cell.length_b   1.000
_cell.length_c   1.000
_cell.angle_alpha   90.00
_cell.angle_beta   90.00
_cell.angle_gamma   90.00
#
_symmetry.space_group_name_H-M   'P 1'
#
loop_
_entity.id
_entity.type
_entity.pdbx_description
1 polymer ?
#
loop_
_entity_poly.entity_id
_entity_poly.type
_entity_poly.pdbx_seq_one_letter_code
_entity_poly.pdbx_strand_id
1 'polypeptide(L)'
;MTKDRTICAYSTEYDNTVVLKDVERAGKKPMHLEPWDNWYCLTQAHADWLGARRRLRLGDGHRAAGDCEAARQVLLKMSKGRGFDSSEGGS
;
A
#
# COMPACT_ATOMS: atom_id res chain seq x y z
N MET A 1 6.37 10.59 14.54
CA MET A 1 7.04 10.96 13.27
C MET A 1 6.25 10.36 12.10
N THR A 2 5.10 10.95 11.76
CA THR A 2 4.30 10.71 10.53
C THR A 2 3.47 11.96 10.17
N LYS A 3 3.68 13.06 10.89
CA LYS A 3 3.01 14.33 10.64
C LYS A 3 3.33 14.78 9.21
N ASP A 4 2.30 15.14 8.46
CA ASP A 4 2.37 15.60 7.08
C ASP A 4 2.93 14.57 6.07
N ARG A 5 2.88 13.27 6.42
CA ARG A 5 3.28 12.16 5.54
C ARG A 5 2.09 11.28 5.21
N THR A 6 2.07 10.76 3.99
CA THR A 6 1.16 9.70 3.57
C THR A 6 1.68 8.35 4.05
N ILE A 7 0.82 7.59 4.73
CA ILE A 7 1.06 6.23 5.19
C ILE A 7 0.64 5.28 4.07
N CYS A 8 1.60 4.73 3.34
CA CYS A 8 1.31 3.69 2.36
C CYS A 8 1.12 2.35 3.06
N ALA A 9 -0.11 1.84 3.05
CA ALA A 9 -0.48 0.58 3.67
C ALA A 9 -0.81 -0.48 2.62
N TYR A 10 -0.58 -1.74 2.96
CA TYR A 10 -0.90 -2.86 2.08
C TYR A 10 -2.42 -2.98 1.93
N SER A 11 -3.13 -2.98 3.05
CA SER A 11 -4.59 -2.87 3.12
C SER A 11 -4.93 -1.87 4.22
N THR A 12 -5.22 -0.62 3.84
CA THR A 12 -5.44 0.48 4.78
C THR A 12 -6.42 0.14 5.89
N GLU A 13 -7.54 -0.52 5.57
CA GLU A 13 -8.55 -0.91 6.55
C GLU A 13 -8.03 -1.91 7.58
N TYR A 14 -7.31 -2.93 7.14
CA TYR A 14 -6.77 -3.95 8.03
C TYR A 14 -5.62 -3.39 8.86
N ASP A 15 -4.65 -2.74 8.21
CA ASP A 15 -3.43 -2.24 8.84
C ASP A 15 -3.74 -1.14 9.87
N ASN A 16 -4.64 -0.21 9.53
CA ASN A 16 -5.09 0.83 10.45
C ASN A 16 -5.79 0.21 11.68
N THR A 17 -6.69 -0.75 11.47
CA THR A 17 -7.41 -1.42 12.57
C THR A 17 -6.45 -2.13 13.53
N VAL A 18 -5.46 -2.86 13.00
CA VAL A 18 -4.47 -3.55 13.83
C VAL A 18 -3.62 -2.57 14.63
N VAL A 19 -3.12 -1.51 13.97
CA VAL A 19 -2.29 -0.48 14.62
C VAL A 19 -3.06 0.24 15.73
N LEU A 20 -4.31 0.66 15.49
CA LEU A 20 -5.11 1.35 16.50
C LEU A 20 -5.39 0.46 17.71
N LYS A 21 -5.71 -0.83 17.49
CA LYS A 21 -5.92 -1.79 18.59
C LYS A 21 -4.66 -2.02 19.41
N ASP A 22 -3.49 -2.11 18.77
CA ASP A 22 -2.24 -2.31 19.49
C ASP A 22 -1.80 -1.05 20.24
N VAL A 23 -2.06 0.14 19.69
CA VAL A 23 -1.87 1.42 20.40
C VAL A 23 -2.76 1.50 21.65
N GLU A 24 -4.03 1.12 21.52
CA GLU A 24 -4.97 1.05 22.64
C GLU A 24 -4.48 0.07 23.71
N ARG A 25 -4.11 -1.16 23.32
CA ARG A 25 -3.56 -2.19 24.23
C ARG A 25 -2.30 -1.73 24.96
N ALA A 26 -1.44 -0.95 24.29
CA ALA A 26 -0.23 -0.41 24.87
C ALA A 26 -0.48 0.83 25.76
N GLY A 27 -1.74 1.30 25.89
CA GLY A 27 -2.10 2.50 26.63
C GLY A 27 -1.48 3.78 26.03
N LYS A 28 -1.24 3.80 24.72
CA LYS A 28 -0.63 4.92 24.01
C LYS A 28 -1.70 5.70 23.24
N LYS A 29 -1.35 6.92 22.81
CA LYS A 29 -2.19 7.73 21.91
C LYS A 29 -1.76 7.45 20.46
N PRO A 30 -2.71 7.27 19.52
CA PRO A 30 -2.40 6.98 18.11
C PRO A 30 -1.81 8.18 17.36
N MET A 31 -2.00 9.40 17.87
CA MET A 31 -1.44 10.63 17.31
C MET A 31 -1.78 10.74 15.80
N HIS A 32 -0.79 10.85 14.94
CA HIS A 32 -0.96 11.00 13.49
C HIS A 32 -1.29 9.69 12.76
N LEU A 33 -1.55 8.58 13.48
CA LEU A 33 -2.00 7.31 12.90
C LEU A 33 -3.53 7.19 12.84
N GLU A 34 -4.22 8.03 13.64
CA GLU A 34 -5.69 8.08 13.72
C GLU A 34 -6.37 8.73 12.50
N PRO A 35 -5.87 9.85 11.94
CA PRO A 35 -6.51 10.44 10.77
C PRO A 35 -6.52 9.46 9.60
N TRP A 36 -7.69 9.14 9.07
CA TRP A 36 -7.83 8.17 7.97
C TRP A 36 -7.35 8.71 6.63
N ASP A 37 -7.43 10.04 6.47
CA ASP A 37 -7.11 10.77 5.24
C ASP A 37 -5.62 10.72 4.87
N ASN A 38 -4.73 10.43 5.81
CA ASN A 38 -3.31 10.29 5.53
C ASN A 38 -2.90 8.86 5.13
N TRP A 39 -3.83 7.90 5.05
CA TRP A 39 -3.53 6.53 4.63
C TRP A 39 -3.83 6.29 3.14
N TYR A 40 -2.89 5.62 2.47
CA TYR A 40 -2.98 5.29 1.05
C TYR A 40 -2.94 3.79 0.83
N CYS A 41 -4.00 3.24 0.22
CA CYS A 41 -4.17 1.80 0.01
C CYS A 41 -3.44 1.32 -1.24
N LEU A 42 -2.27 0.70 -1.07
CA LEU A 42 -1.45 0.24 -2.19
C LEU A 42 -2.08 -0.92 -2.97
N THR A 43 -2.82 -1.81 -2.31
CA THR A 43 -3.50 -2.91 -3.02
C THR A 43 -4.57 -2.38 -3.98
N GLN A 44 -5.33 -1.35 -3.57
CA GLN A 44 -6.32 -0.72 -4.45
C GLN A 44 -5.64 0.03 -5.59
N ALA A 45 -4.64 0.86 -5.26
CA ALA A 45 -3.88 1.60 -6.26
C ALA A 45 -3.23 0.68 -7.31
N HIS A 46 -2.72 -0.47 -6.89
CA HIS A 46 -2.15 -1.46 -7.80
C HIS A 46 -3.20 -2.16 -8.67
N ALA A 47 -4.38 -2.48 -8.11
CA ALA A 47 -5.47 -3.05 -8.89
C ALA A 47 -5.95 -2.06 -9.97
N ASP A 48 -6.13 -0.80 -9.61
CA ASP A 48 -6.48 0.29 -10.56
C ASP A 48 -5.38 0.46 -11.61
N TRP A 49 -4.10 0.44 -11.17
CA TRP A 49 -2.95 0.48 -12.05
C TRP A 49 -2.80 -0.75 -12.94
N LEU A 50 -3.44 -1.88 -12.66
CA LEU A 50 -3.50 -3.03 -13.57
C LEU A 50 -4.79 -3.08 -14.41
N GLY A 51 -5.76 -2.21 -14.14
CA GLY A 51 -7.11 -2.35 -14.70
C GLY A 51 -7.83 -3.61 -14.18
N ALA A 52 -7.41 -4.14 -13.03
CA ALA A 52 -7.95 -5.37 -12.46
C ALA A 52 -9.23 -5.08 -11.67
N ARG A 53 -10.27 -5.89 -11.88
CA ARG A 53 -11.53 -5.83 -11.11
C ARG A 53 -11.41 -6.39 -9.69
N ARG A 54 -10.25 -6.93 -9.31
CA ARG A 54 -10.04 -7.62 -8.02
C ARG A 54 -8.74 -7.15 -7.37
N ARG A 55 -8.79 -7.02 -6.05
CA ARG A 55 -7.61 -6.79 -5.19
C ARG A 55 -6.66 -7.97 -5.33
N LEU A 56 -5.42 -7.70 -5.74
CA LEU A 56 -4.37 -8.71 -5.86
C LEU A 56 -3.54 -8.73 -4.58
N ARG A 57 -3.30 -9.93 -4.03
CA ARG A 57 -2.35 -10.07 -2.93
C ARG A 57 -0.94 -9.83 -3.46
N LEU A 58 -0.15 -9.04 -2.73
CA LEU A 58 1.24 -8.70 -3.09
C LEU A 58 2.27 -9.59 -2.35
N GLY A 59 1.87 -10.35 -1.32
CA GLY A 59 2.76 -11.21 -0.53
C GLY A 59 2.30 -12.67 -0.42
N ASP A 60 3.23 -13.58 -0.10
CA ASP A 60 3.02 -15.04 -0.08
C ASP A 60 3.47 -15.72 1.24
N GLY A 61 3.21 -15.08 2.39
CA GLY A 61 3.47 -15.76 3.67
C GLY A 61 3.68 -14.85 4.86
N HIS A 62 2.57 -14.33 5.42
CA HIS A 62 2.30 -13.97 6.82
C HIS A 62 3.34 -13.17 7.64
N ARG A 63 4.47 -12.71 7.09
CA ARG A 63 5.46 -11.89 7.80
C ARG A 63 5.32 -10.44 7.36
N ALA A 64 4.99 -9.57 8.31
CA ALA A 64 4.81 -8.13 8.09
C ALA A 64 5.95 -7.48 7.28
N ALA A 65 7.20 -7.87 7.54
CA ALA A 65 8.35 -7.38 6.77
C ALA A 65 8.30 -7.77 5.29
N GLY A 66 7.84 -8.98 4.97
CA GLY A 66 7.66 -9.45 3.60
C GLY A 66 6.54 -8.70 2.88
N ASP A 67 5.44 -8.42 3.59
CA ASP A 67 4.33 -7.62 3.04
C ASP A 67 4.76 -6.17 2.79
N CYS A 68 5.56 -5.57 3.68
CA CYS A 68 6.12 -4.24 3.49
C CYS A 68 7.07 -4.18 2.28
N GLU A 69 7.94 -5.19 2.11
CA GLU A 69 8.85 -5.23 0.97
C GLU A 69 8.09 -5.42 -0.35
N ALA A 70 7.10 -6.31 -0.38
CA ALA A 70 6.23 -6.49 -1.54
C ALA A 70 5.47 -5.20 -1.91
N ALA A 71 4.90 -4.52 -0.91
CA ALA A 71 4.22 -3.24 -1.09
C ALA A 71 5.17 -2.18 -1.68
N ARG A 72 6.41 -2.14 -1.20
CA ARG A 72 7.46 -1.27 -1.73
C ARG A 72 7.78 -1.57 -3.20
N GLN A 73 7.93 -2.85 -3.56
CA GLN A 73 8.25 -3.24 -4.95
C GLN A 73 7.13 -2.84 -5.92
N VAL A 74 5.87 -2.98 -5.50
CA VAL A 74 4.70 -2.56 -6.28
C VAL A 74 4.70 -1.05 -6.49
N LEU A 75 4.96 -0.27 -5.44
CA LEU A 75 5.06 1.19 -5.54
C LEU A 75 6.18 1.61 -6.50
N LEU A 76 7.35 0.97 -6.43
CA LEU A 76 8.45 1.21 -7.36
C LEU A 76 8.11 0.83 -8.81
N LYS A 77 7.30 -0.21 -9.02
CA LYS A 77 6.84 -0.60 -10.35
C LYS A 77 5.87 0.42 -10.91
N MET A 78 4.91 0.87 -10.10
CA MET A 78 3.95 1.89 -10.50
C MET A 78 4.63 3.23 -10.82
N SER A 79 5.64 3.63 -10.04
CA SER A 79 6.36 4.90 -10.25
C SER A 79 7.20 4.93 -11.53
N LYS A 80 7.62 3.76 -12.04
CA LYS A 80 8.30 3.63 -13.34
C LYS A 80 7.34 3.76 -14.54
N GLY A 81 6.04 3.84 -14.29
CA GLY A 81 5.01 3.88 -15.34
C GLY A 81 4.75 2.51 -15.97
N ARG A 82 3.66 2.42 -16.76
CA ARG A 82 3.47 1.30 -17.69
C ARG A 82 4.34 1.63 -18.90
N GLY A 83 5.50 1.01 -19.05
CA GLY A 83 6.30 1.17 -20.26
C GLY A 83 5.39 1.00 -21.49
N PHE A 84 5.27 2.04 -22.31
CA PHE A 84 4.53 1.97 -23.55
C PHE A 84 5.47 1.30 -24.55
N ASP A 85 5.37 -0.01 -24.71
CA ASP A 85 6.11 -0.72 -25.76
C ASP A 85 5.43 -0.41 -27.10
N SER A 86 5.88 0.67 -27.75
CA SER A 86 5.54 0.99 -29.14
C SER A 86 6.32 0.07 -30.06
N SER A 87 5.98 -1.21 -30.07
CA SER A 87 6.59 -2.17 -30.98
C SER A 87 5.53 -2.77 -31.92
N GLU A 88 4.78 -1.92 -32.62
CA GLU A 88 4.17 -2.26 -33.92
C GLU A 88 4.15 -1.01 -34.80
N GLY A 89 5.18 -0.88 -35.62
CA GLY A 89 5.38 0.22 -36.55
C GLY A 89 6.59 -0.07 -37.45
N GLY A 90 6.49 -1.12 -38.25
CA GLY A 90 7.51 -1.51 -39.22
C GLY A 90 6.85 -1.92 -40.53
N SER A 91 6.77 -0.92 -41.42
CA SER A 91 6.52 -0.89 -42.87
C SER A 91 6.17 -2.19 -43.61
#